data_AF-A0A9P3FDW6-F1
#
_entry.id   AF-A0A9P3FDW6-F1
#
_cell.length_a   1.000
_cell.length_b   1.000
_cell.length_c   1.000
_cell.angle_alpha   90.00
_cell.angle_beta   90.00
_cell.angle_gamma   90.00
#
_symmetry.space_group_name_H-M   'P 1'
#
loop_
_entity.id
_entity.type
_entity.pdbx_description
1 polymer ?
#
loop_
_entity_poly.entity_id
_entity_poly.type
_entity_poly.pdbx_seq_one_letter_code
_entity_poly.pdbx_strand_id
1 'polypeptide(L)'
;MSPRIPISTRQLSRSSSAAHQSAQNYVCGQCRRASVVAATTPAAPIEADLRHAAAPPVMRRPSTQPPSHKPPEFRKSQLHRQYQSLLRASPLMIVFQHNNLKSTEFMGIRRELAAALRKVDEELAKNGNVGNVGADAKLQVVQTGIFASALKVVEFWTPQFEAESQHSAAAEALEHTQKLQTVSGLSSEAYKAAKSQKKKHGLEPLLSGPLAVLTLPTVSPQHLKAALSILAPSPEFPAPKRRTNPSYYDAAVQNGLQKLMLLGARVEGKAFDMEGARWVGSIEGGLEGLRGQLVAMLQGFGAGITSALSAASTNLYLTMESRKTMLEEEGKPKTGDS
;
A
#
# COMPACT_ATOMS: atom_id res chain seq x y z
N MET A 1 -2.43 -46.75 -36.83
CA MET A 1 -0.98 -46.52 -36.64
C MET A 1 -0.70 -45.06 -36.93
N SER A 2 -0.34 -44.29 -35.91
CA SER A 2 -0.11 -42.85 -35.97
C SER A 2 1.39 -42.54 -35.77
N PRO A 3 1.97 -41.57 -36.49
CA PRO A 3 3.42 -41.36 -36.51
C PRO A 3 3.92 -40.70 -35.22
N ARG A 4 5.03 -41.21 -34.68
CA ARG A 4 5.72 -40.69 -33.50
C ARG A 4 6.58 -39.48 -33.88
N ILE A 5 6.34 -38.34 -33.23
CA ILE A 5 7.15 -37.12 -33.32
C ILE A 5 8.39 -37.29 -32.42
N PRO A 6 9.63 -37.07 -32.90
CA PRO A 6 10.82 -37.12 -32.04
C PRO A 6 10.96 -35.83 -31.22
N ILE A 7 11.05 -35.97 -29.89
CA ILE A 7 11.36 -34.89 -28.97
C ILE A 7 12.88 -34.72 -28.93
N SER A 8 13.38 -33.58 -29.42
CA SER A 8 14.80 -33.20 -29.35
C SER A 8 15.17 -32.83 -27.91
N THR A 9 16.09 -33.57 -27.30
CA THR A 9 16.68 -33.26 -25.99
C THR A 9 17.69 -32.14 -26.13
N ARG A 10 17.42 -31.01 -25.47
CA ARG A 10 18.30 -29.84 -25.44
C ARG A 10 19.44 -30.11 -24.44
N GLN A 11 20.64 -30.38 -24.95
CA GLN A 11 21.84 -30.51 -24.12
C GLN A 11 22.23 -29.13 -23.56
N LEU A 12 22.36 -29.04 -22.24
CA LEU A 12 22.94 -27.88 -21.55
C LEU A 12 24.46 -28.01 -21.60
N SER A 13 25.11 -27.09 -22.30
CA SER A 13 26.56 -26.92 -22.31
C SER A 13 27.05 -26.48 -20.92
N ARG A 14 27.86 -27.33 -20.26
CA ARG A 14 28.69 -26.95 -19.11
C ARG A 14 29.84 -26.08 -19.62
N SER A 15 29.83 -24.79 -19.30
CA SER A 15 31.01 -23.94 -19.41
C SER A 15 31.86 -24.05 -18.15
N SER A 16 33.06 -24.59 -18.32
CA SER A 16 34.16 -24.50 -17.36
C SER A 16 34.73 -23.08 -17.37
N SER A 17 34.54 -22.32 -16.29
CA SER A 17 35.27 -21.08 -16.09
C SER A 17 36.59 -21.39 -15.38
N ALA A 18 37.66 -21.26 -16.15
CA ALA A 18 39.03 -21.36 -15.70
C ALA A 18 39.40 -20.18 -14.78
N ALA A 19 40.23 -20.49 -13.79
CA ALA A 19 40.95 -19.53 -12.99
C ALA A 19 41.81 -18.63 -13.89
N HIS A 20 41.68 -17.31 -13.72
CA HIS A 20 42.69 -16.38 -14.21
C HIS A 20 43.02 -15.35 -13.15
N GLN A 21 44.26 -15.46 -12.69
CA GLN A 21 45.01 -14.49 -11.92
C GLN A 21 45.11 -13.19 -12.72
N SER A 22 45.04 -12.04 -12.05
CA SER A 22 45.70 -10.84 -12.57
C SER A 22 46.39 -10.13 -11.42
N ALA A 23 47.72 -10.15 -11.52
CA ALA A 23 48.63 -9.32 -10.78
C ALA A 23 48.53 -7.88 -11.28
N GLN A 24 48.55 -6.89 -10.38
CA GLN A 24 49.18 -5.59 -10.64
C GLN A 24 49.80 -5.07 -9.34
N ASN A 25 51.10 -5.32 -9.20
CA ASN A 25 51.98 -4.64 -8.26
C ASN A 25 52.38 -3.30 -8.89
N TYR A 26 52.16 -2.20 -8.17
CA TYR A 26 52.84 -0.93 -8.47
C TYR A 26 54.18 -0.90 -7.73
N VAL A 27 55.25 -0.77 -8.53
CA VAL A 27 56.62 -0.52 -8.10
C VAL A 27 56.83 0.98 -8.03
N CYS A 28 57.36 1.48 -6.91
CA CYS A 28 58.15 2.70 -6.91
C CYS A 28 59.57 2.34 -6.47
N GLY A 29 60.49 2.45 -7.43
CA GLY A 29 61.92 2.29 -7.20
C GLY A 29 62.58 3.66 -7.16
N GLN A 30 63.34 3.90 -6.09
CA GLN A 30 64.71 4.44 -6.06
C GLN A 30 65.05 4.78 -4.60
N CYS A 31 65.75 3.88 -3.91
CA CYS A 31 67.22 3.88 -3.74
C CYS A 31 67.71 4.88 -2.69
N ARG A 32 68.34 4.38 -1.63
CA ARG A 32 69.79 4.52 -1.40
C ARG A 32 70.28 3.64 -0.23
N ARG A 33 71.34 2.87 -0.55
CA ARG A 33 72.46 2.31 0.26
C ARG A 33 72.58 2.85 1.70
N ALA A 34 73.10 2.19 2.72
CA ALA A 34 73.84 0.95 3.01
C ALA A 34 73.54 0.69 4.53
N SER A 35 73.75 -0.44 5.17
CA SER A 35 74.99 -1.17 5.38
C SER A 35 74.69 -2.41 6.21
N VAL A 36 75.52 -3.44 6.02
CA VAL A 36 75.56 -4.69 6.76
C VAL A 36 75.86 -4.42 8.24
N VAL A 37 74.95 -4.81 9.14
CA VAL A 37 75.27 -5.08 10.54
C VAL A 37 74.49 -6.33 10.96
N ALA A 38 75.23 -7.40 11.23
CA ALA A 38 74.73 -8.55 11.95
C ALA A 38 74.47 -8.11 13.40
N ALA A 39 73.20 -8.07 13.79
CA ALA A 39 72.80 -7.97 15.18
C ALA A 39 71.82 -9.10 15.45
N THR A 40 72.29 -10.07 16.23
CA THR A 40 71.50 -11.16 16.80
C THR A 40 70.37 -10.56 17.63
N THR A 41 69.15 -10.60 17.12
CA THR A 41 67.95 -10.40 17.93
C THR A 41 67.27 -11.75 18.15
N PRO A 42 66.92 -12.11 19.40
CA PRO A 42 66.29 -13.38 19.70
C PRO A 42 64.92 -13.47 19.05
N ALA A 43 64.52 -14.71 18.73
CA ALA A 43 63.23 -15.06 18.15
C ALA A 43 62.07 -14.29 18.80
N ALA A 44 61.22 -13.67 17.98
CA ALA A 44 59.95 -13.11 18.44
C ALA A 44 59.12 -14.23 19.09
N PRO A 45 58.55 -14.02 20.28
CA PRO A 45 57.74 -15.03 20.92
C PRO A 45 56.45 -15.20 20.12
N ILE A 46 56.17 -16.42 19.69
CA ILE A 46 54.93 -16.82 18.98
C ILE A 46 53.66 -16.57 19.85
N GLU A 47 53.82 -16.14 21.10
CA GLU A 47 52.73 -16.09 22.08
C GLU A 47 52.08 -14.71 22.29
N ALA A 48 52.57 -13.63 21.68
CA ALA A 48 52.05 -12.28 21.93
C ALA A 48 50.92 -11.83 20.99
N ASP A 49 50.88 -12.30 19.74
CA ASP A 49 49.88 -11.85 18.75
C ASP A 49 48.55 -12.65 18.76
N LEU A 50 48.51 -13.78 19.45
CA LEU A 50 47.28 -14.59 19.60
C LEU A 50 46.31 -14.04 20.67
N ARG A 51 46.73 -13.09 21.51
CA ARG A 51 45.89 -12.55 22.59
C ARG A 51 45.06 -11.32 22.20
N HIS A 52 45.38 -10.67 21.08
CA HIS A 52 44.72 -9.43 20.65
C HIS A 52 44.17 -9.45 19.22
N ALA A 53 44.42 -10.51 18.44
CA ALA A 53 43.67 -10.78 17.22
C ALA A 53 42.31 -11.41 17.59
N ALA A 54 41.46 -10.64 18.27
CA ALA A 54 40.07 -11.02 18.47
C ALA A 54 39.43 -11.18 17.07
N ALA A 55 39.18 -12.43 16.68
CA ALA A 55 38.44 -12.73 15.47
C ALA A 55 37.16 -11.86 15.46
N PRO A 56 36.80 -11.21 14.34
CA PRO A 56 35.62 -10.37 14.30
C PRO A 56 34.43 -11.18 14.83
N PRO A 57 33.58 -10.59 15.68
CA PRO A 57 32.51 -11.32 16.34
C PRO A 57 31.69 -12.02 15.26
N VAL A 58 31.68 -13.36 15.29
CA VAL A 58 30.96 -14.16 14.31
C VAL A 58 29.50 -13.74 14.40
N MET A 59 29.02 -13.01 13.37
CA MET A 59 27.61 -12.71 13.22
C MET A 59 26.88 -14.06 13.17
N ARG A 60 26.23 -14.44 14.27
CA ARG A 60 25.56 -15.74 14.41
C ARG A 60 24.40 -15.91 13.40
N ARG A 61 24.00 -14.84 12.71
CA ARG A 61 22.92 -14.81 11.72
C ARG A 61 23.27 -13.89 10.55
N PRO A 62 22.83 -14.21 9.32
CA PRO A 62 23.04 -13.33 8.19
C PRO A 62 22.18 -12.06 8.32
N SER A 63 22.64 -10.95 7.73
CA SER A 63 21.94 -9.65 7.75
C SER A 63 20.53 -9.72 7.15
N THR A 64 20.30 -10.65 6.23
CA THR A 64 18.99 -10.89 5.58
C THR A 64 18.00 -11.63 6.48
N GLN A 65 18.45 -12.24 7.57
CA GLN A 65 17.63 -13.02 8.49
C GLN A 65 17.74 -12.47 9.92
N PRO A 66 17.01 -11.38 10.22
CA PRO A 66 16.93 -10.87 11.58
C PRO A 66 16.25 -11.89 12.50
N PRO A 67 16.53 -11.84 13.82
CA PRO A 67 15.91 -12.75 14.76
C PRO A 67 14.39 -12.59 14.75
N SER A 68 13.68 -13.71 14.57
CA SER A 68 12.23 -13.79 14.50
C SER A 68 11.68 -14.66 15.64
N HIS A 69 10.45 -14.36 16.08
CA HIS A 69 9.78 -15.13 17.14
C HIS A 69 9.47 -16.58 16.72
N LYS A 70 9.12 -16.77 15.45
CA LYS A 70 8.93 -18.08 14.83
C LYS A 70 9.97 -18.26 13.72
N PRO A 71 10.42 -19.49 13.43
CA PRO A 71 11.41 -19.70 12.37
C PRO A 71 10.82 -19.28 11.00
N PRO A 72 11.63 -18.62 10.14
CA PRO A 72 11.17 -18.08 8.87
C PRO A 72 11.00 -19.13 7.78
N GLU A 73 11.53 -20.34 7.95
CA GLU A 73 11.41 -21.43 6.97
C GLU A 73 9.95 -21.89 6.78
N PHE A 74 9.11 -21.73 7.80
CA PHE A 74 7.72 -22.14 7.71
C PHE A 74 6.91 -21.21 6.81
N ARG A 75 6.09 -21.81 5.93
CA ARG A 75 5.11 -21.11 5.08
C ARG A 75 4.24 -20.12 5.87
N LYS A 76 3.85 -20.45 7.10
CA LYS A 76 3.03 -19.56 7.95
C LYS A 76 3.74 -18.24 8.27
N SER A 77 5.04 -18.30 8.56
CA SER A 77 5.86 -17.11 8.83
C SER A 77 6.03 -16.25 7.59
N GLN A 78 6.22 -16.88 6.42
CA GLN A 78 6.34 -16.19 5.14
C GLN A 78 5.02 -15.53 4.72
N LEU A 79 3.89 -16.24 4.84
CA LEU A 79 2.56 -15.67 4.57
C LEU A 79 2.26 -14.49 5.49
N HIS A 80 2.61 -14.59 6.77
CA HIS A 80 2.43 -13.48 7.71
C HIS A 80 3.23 -12.25 7.30
N ARG A 81 4.52 -12.41 6.94
CA ARG A 81 5.36 -11.32 6.40
C ARG A 81 4.78 -10.72 5.13
N GLN A 82 4.31 -11.57 4.21
CA GLN A 82 3.67 -11.13 2.97
C GLN A 82 2.41 -10.31 3.24
N TYR A 83 1.54 -10.77 4.14
CA TYR A 83 0.33 -10.03 4.51
C TYR A 83 0.63 -8.73 5.23
N GLN A 84 1.66 -8.67 6.08
CA GLN A 84 2.11 -7.41 6.68
C GLN A 84 2.56 -6.41 5.61
N SER A 85 3.34 -6.86 4.62
CA SER A 85 3.78 -6.01 3.51
C SER A 85 2.59 -5.53 2.68
N LEU A 86 1.65 -6.43 2.38
CA LEU A 86 0.43 -6.12 1.64
C LEU A 86 -0.41 -5.08 2.39
N LEU A 87 -0.69 -5.30 3.68
CA LEU A 87 -1.50 -4.41 4.51
C LEU A 87 -0.90 -3.02 4.74
N ARG A 88 0.43 -2.89 4.62
CA ARG A 88 1.14 -1.61 4.67
C ARG A 88 1.18 -0.90 3.31
N ALA A 89 1.30 -1.66 2.22
CA ALA A 89 1.36 -1.13 0.87
C ALA A 89 -0.02 -0.77 0.30
N SER A 90 -1.09 -1.43 0.76
CA SER A 90 -2.46 -1.18 0.30
C SER A 90 -3.24 -0.35 1.32
N PRO A 91 -3.42 0.97 1.12
CA PRO A 91 -4.26 1.81 1.96
C PRO A 91 -5.75 1.49 1.80
N LEU A 92 -6.16 0.98 0.62
CA LEU A 92 -7.54 0.59 0.33
C LEU A 92 -7.63 -0.92 0.10
N MET A 93 -8.55 -1.55 0.83
CA MET A 93 -8.73 -2.99 0.78
C MET A 93 -10.20 -3.34 0.98
N ILE A 94 -10.73 -4.25 0.16
CA ILE A 94 -12.12 -4.72 0.27
C ILE A 94 -12.09 -6.20 0.61
N VAL A 95 -12.88 -6.60 1.61
CA VAL A 95 -12.96 -7.96 2.10
C VAL A 95 -14.24 -8.61 1.56
N PHE A 96 -14.05 -9.74 0.90
CA PHE A 96 -15.10 -10.60 0.39
C PHE A 96 -15.05 -11.95 1.09
N GLN A 97 -16.21 -12.51 1.38
CA GLN A 97 -16.34 -13.93 1.64
C GLN A 97 -16.49 -14.65 0.31
N HIS A 98 -15.76 -15.75 0.12
CA HIS A 98 -15.94 -16.59 -1.06
C HIS A 98 -16.43 -17.98 -0.66
N ASN A 99 -17.44 -18.48 -1.35
CA ASN A 99 -17.97 -19.82 -1.12
C ASN A 99 -17.58 -20.76 -2.28
N ASN A 100 -16.60 -21.65 -2.06
CA ASN A 100 -16.21 -22.71 -3.00
C ASN A 100 -16.07 -22.24 -4.48
N LEU A 101 -15.25 -21.22 -4.71
CA LEU A 101 -14.94 -20.71 -6.04
C LEU A 101 -14.06 -21.68 -6.82
N LYS A 102 -14.45 -21.98 -8.06
CA LYS A 102 -13.61 -22.77 -8.97
C LYS A 102 -12.55 -21.88 -9.63
N SER A 103 -11.46 -22.48 -10.10
CA SER A 103 -10.35 -21.77 -10.74
C SER A 103 -10.80 -21.00 -12.00
N THR A 104 -11.68 -21.59 -12.81
CA THR A 104 -12.23 -20.96 -14.02
C THR A 104 -13.10 -19.75 -13.70
N GLU A 105 -13.96 -19.87 -12.70
CA GLU A 105 -14.82 -18.78 -12.19
C GLU A 105 -13.96 -17.61 -11.68
N PHE A 106 -12.94 -17.93 -10.87
CA PHE A 106 -12.06 -16.92 -10.28
C PHE A 106 -11.17 -16.22 -11.32
N MET A 107 -10.67 -16.96 -12.31
CA MET A 107 -9.95 -16.36 -13.45
C MET A 107 -10.86 -15.47 -14.30
N GLY A 108 -12.11 -15.88 -14.52
CA GLY A 108 -13.13 -15.08 -15.20
C GLY A 108 -13.36 -13.75 -14.47
N ILE A 109 -13.60 -13.79 -13.16
CA ILE A 109 -13.78 -12.58 -12.33
C ILE A 109 -12.56 -11.66 -12.41
N ARG A 110 -11.35 -12.20 -12.28
CA ARG A 110 -10.11 -11.41 -12.37
C ARG A 110 -9.94 -10.76 -13.74
N ARG A 111 -10.34 -11.44 -14.82
CA ARG A 111 -10.30 -10.90 -16.18
C ARG A 111 -11.25 -9.71 -16.33
N GLU A 112 -12.49 -9.85 -15.88
CA GLU A 112 -13.47 -8.75 -15.96
C GLU A 112 -13.06 -7.56 -15.09
N LEU A 113 -12.55 -7.82 -13.88
CA LEU A 113 -12.04 -6.78 -12.99
C LEU A 113 -10.87 -6.03 -13.64
N ALA A 114 -9.88 -6.74 -14.21
CA ALA A 114 -8.76 -6.10 -14.89
C ALA A 114 -9.22 -5.29 -16.11
N ALA A 115 -10.19 -5.78 -16.88
CA ALA A 115 -10.74 -5.06 -18.03
C ALA A 115 -11.44 -3.76 -17.63
N ALA A 116 -12.19 -3.76 -16.53
CA ALA A 116 -12.87 -2.56 -16.07
C ALA A 116 -11.95 -1.54 -15.41
N LEU A 117 -10.96 -2.00 -14.63
CA LEU A 117 -9.98 -1.07 -14.04
C LEU A 117 -9.14 -0.39 -15.13
N ARG A 118 -8.80 -1.11 -16.21
CA ARG A 118 -8.14 -0.52 -17.38
C ARG A 118 -8.96 0.58 -18.04
N LYS A 119 -10.29 0.40 -18.14
CA LYS A 119 -11.18 1.45 -18.69
C LYS A 119 -11.14 2.72 -17.83
N VAL A 120 -11.10 2.57 -16.50
CA VAL A 120 -10.97 3.71 -15.58
C VAL A 120 -9.58 4.35 -15.71
N ASP A 121 -8.52 3.56 -15.84
CA ASP A 121 -7.17 4.08 -16.07
C ASP A 121 -7.09 4.87 -17.40
N GLU A 122 -7.75 4.40 -18.46
CA GLU A 122 -7.85 5.11 -19.75
C GLU A 122 -8.63 6.42 -19.65
N GLU A 123 -9.71 6.45 -18.86
CA GLU A 123 -10.48 7.67 -18.58
C GLU A 123 -9.67 8.68 -17.75
N LEU A 124 -8.94 8.20 -16.75
CA LEU A 124 -8.05 9.02 -15.94
C LEU A 124 -6.86 9.55 -16.73
N ALA A 125 -6.32 8.77 -17.66
CA ALA A 125 -5.25 9.20 -18.55
C ALA A 125 -5.69 10.37 -19.44
N LYS A 126 -6.94 10.37 -19.93
CA LYS A 126 -7.51 11.51 -20.68
C LYS A 126 -7.62 12.77 -19.83
N ASN A 127 -7.88 12.61 -18.53
CA ASN A 127 -7.95 13.70 -17.56
C ASN A 127 -6.56 14.14 -17.04
N GLY A 128 -5.47 13.62 -17.60
CA GLY A 128 -4.10 14.00 -17.27
C GLY A 128 -3.47 13.27 -16.08
N ASN A 129 -4.13 12.24 -15.53
CA ASN A 129 -3.58 11.45 -14.43
C ASN A 129 -2.89 10.19 -14.98
N VAL A 130 -1.56 10.13 -14.85
CA VAL A 130 -0.72 9.07 -15.45
C VAL A 130 -0.55 7.81 -14.57
N GLY A 131 -1.26 7.74 -13.44
CA GLY A 131 -1.16 6.60 -12.52
C GLY A 131 -1.93 5.38 -13.01
N ASN A 132 -1.23 4.29 -13.35
CA ASN A 132 -1.84 3.02 -13.79
C ASN A 132 -2.20 2.12 -12.60
N VAL A 133 -3.14 2.58 -11.76
CA VAL A 133 -3.53 1.93 -10.50
C VAL A 133 -4.21 0.57 -10.75
N GLY A 134 -4.93 0.43 -11.87
CA GLY A 134 -5.67 -0.79 -12.18
C GLY A 134 -4.80 -2.02 -12.41
N ALA A 135 -3.54 -1.86 -12.85
CA ALA A 135 -2.62 -2.98 -13.02
C ALA A 135 -2.11 -3.55 -11.69
N ASP A 136 -1.98 -2.70 -10.68
CA ASP A 136 -1.52 -3.08 -9.34
C ASP A 136 -2.63 -3.64 -8.46
N ALA A 137 -3.89 -3.42 -8.85
CA ALA A 137 -5.05 -3.97 -8.18
C ALA A 137 -5.06 -5.50 -8.24
N LYS A 138 -5.10 -6.15 -7.06
CA LYS A 138 -5.01 -7.62 -6.97
C LYS A 138 -6.14 -8.16 -6.10
N LEU A 139 -6.93 -9.08 -6.68
CA LEU A 139 -7.92 -9.90 -5.97
C LEU A 139 -7.27 -11.22 -5.56
N GLN A 140 -7.02 -11.44 -4.27
CA GLN A 140 -6.31 -12.62 -3.75
C GLN A 140 -7.13 -13.36 -2.69
N VAL A 141 -7.02 -14.69 -2.66
CA VAL A 141 -7.55 -15.49 -1.55
C VAL A 141 -6.53 -15.46 -0.41
N VAL A 142 -6.98 -15.19 0.80
CA VAL A 142 -6.13 -15.06 1.98
C VAL A 142 -6.45 -16.11 3.04
N GLN A 143 -5.43 -16.50 3.80
CA GLN A 143 -5.63 -17.35 4.96
C GLN A 143 -6.01 -16.51 6.17
N THR A 144 -7.26 -16.59 6.59
CA THR A 144 -7.88 -15.71 7.59
C THR A 144 -7.16 -15.64 8.92
N GLY A 145 -6.81 -16.77 9.53
CA GLY A 145 -6.11 -16.76 10.82
C GLY A 145 -4.74 -16.06 10.78
N ILE A 146 -3.98 -16.24 9.69
CA ILE A 146 -2.68 -15.58 9.52
C ILE A 146 -2.88 -14.10 9.17
N PHE A 147 -3.88 -13.81 8.36
CA PHE A 147 -4.22 -12.46 7.96
C PHE A 147 -4.68 -11.60 9.15
N ALA A 148 -5.55 -12.13 10.02
CA ALA A 148 -5.99 -11.47 11.25
C ALA A 148 -4.82 -11.17 12.21
N SER A 149 -3.88 -12.10 12.37
CA SER A 149 -2.68 -11.85 13.18
C SER A 149 -1.75 -10.80 12.55
N ALA A 150 -1.57 -10.83 11.22
CA ALA A 150 -0.79 -9.81 10.52
C ALA A 150 -1.42 -8.41 10.68
N LEU A 151 -2.75 -8.32 10.64
CA LEU A 151 -3.50 -7.07 10.81
C LEU A 151 -3.29 -6.47 12.22
N LYS A 152 -3.36 -7.29 13.27
CA LYS A 152 -3.03 -6.87 14.64
C LYS A 152 -1.61 -6.30 14.75
N VAL A 153 -0.63 -6.92 14.11
CA VAL A 153 0.74 -6.42 14.14
C VAL A 153 0.85 -5.09 13.39
N VAL A 154 0.23 -4.95 12.22
CA VAL A 154 0.30 -3.71 11.43
C VAL A 154 -0.34 -2.53 12.16
N GLU A 155 -1.42 -2.75 12.90
CA GLU A 155 -2.13 -1.65 13.60
C GLU A 155 -1.52 -1.31 14.97
N PHE A 156 -1.01 -2.30 15.71
CA PHE A 156 -0.59 -2.07 17.09
C PHE A 156 0.92 -2.00 17.30
N TRP A 157 1.69 -2.36 16.30
CA TRP A 157 3.15 -2.31 16.35
C TRP A 157 3.69 -1.35 15.29
N THR A 158 4.07 -0.17 15.75
CA THR A 158 4.88 0.77 15.01
C THR A 158 6.35 0.49 15.31
N PRO A 159 7.19 0.16 14.30
CA PRO A 159 8.62 0.08 14.52
C PRO A 159 9.15 1.48 14.88
N GLN A 160 9.80 1.59 16.04
CA GLN A 160 10.60 2.77 16.35
C GLN A 160 11.86 2.70 15.49
N PHE A 161 11.85 3.41 14.36
CA PHE A 161 13.07 3.71 13.60
C PHE A 161 13.76 4.91 14.26
N GLU A 162 14.08 4.83 15.55
CA GLU A 162 14.89 5.88 16.14
C GLU A 162 16.28 5.77 15.53
N ALA A 163 16.63 6.72 14.66
CA ALA A 163 18.03 7.07 14.47
C ALA A 163 18.50 7.54 15.83
N GLU A 164 19.22 6.68 16.56
CA GLU A 164 19.90 7.07 17.79
C GLU A 164 20.68 8.35 17.49
N SER A 165 20.13 9.48 17.93
CA SER A 165 20.82 10.75 17.93
C SER A 165 22.04 10.54 18.81
N GLN A 166 23.18 11.03 18.32
CA GLN A 166 24.56 10.76 18.73
C GLN A 166 24.92 11.19 20.18
N HIS A 167 24.01 11.13 21.15
CA HIS A 167 24.19 11.65 22.51
C HIS A 167 24.11 10.61 23.64
N SER A 168 23.95 9.32 23.35
CA SER A 168 24.05 8.24 24.36
C SER A 168 25.14 7.20 24.09
N ALA A 169 26.06 7.47 23.15
CA ALA A 169 27.09 6.50 22.74
C ALA A 169 28.32 6.43 23.68
N ALA A 170 28.40 7.24 24.75
CA ALA A 170 29.62 7.33 25.56
C ALA A 170 29.60 6.52 26.88
N ALA A 171 28.47 5.96 27.31
CA ALA A 171 28.36 5.36 28.66
C ALA A 171 28.01 3.86 28.72
N GLU A 172 27.66 3.20 27.62
CA GLU A 172 27.25 1.77 27.64
C GLU A 172 28.18 0.86 26.83
N ALA A 173 29.49 0.94 27.07
CA ALA A 173 30.49 0.15 26.35
C ALA A 173 30.81 -1.23 26.95
N LEU A 174 30.12 -1.69 28.02
CA LEU A 174 30.54 -2.91 28.75
C LEU A 174 29.50 -4.04 28.91
N GLU A 175 28.25 -3.88 28.45
CA GLU A 175 27.21 -4.94 28.50
C GLU A 175 26.42 -5.08 27.18
N HIS A 176 26.93 -4.53 26.06
CA HIS A 176 26.19 -4.46 24.81
C HIS A 176 26.45 -5.70 23.93
N THR A 177 25.80 -6.83 24.26
CA THR A 177 25.33 -7.74 23.20
C THR A 177 24.41 -6.90 22.34
N GLN A 178 24.96 -6.31 21.27
CA GLN A 178 24.29 -5.43 20.34
C GLN A 178 22.88 -5.94 20.08
N LYS A 179 21.88 -5.33 20.73
CA LYS A 179 20.48 -5.51 20.38
C LYS A 179 20.40 -4.90 18.98
N LEU A 180 20.64 -5.71 17.95
CA LEU A 180 20.22 -5.36 16.59
C LEU A 180 18.76 -4.97 16.76
N GLN A 181 18.46 -3.67 16.67
CA GLN A 181 17.11 -3.16 16.84
C GLN A 181 16.26 -3.93 15.83
N THR A 182 15.41 -4.83 16.30
CA THR A 182 14.71 -5.77 15.42
C THR A 182 13.50 -5.09 14.81
N VAL A 183 13.73 -4.34 13.73
CA VAL A 183 12.68 -3.63 12.98
C VAL A 183 11.79 -4.57 12.13
N SER A 184 11.90 -5.89 12.32
CA SER A 184 11.12 -6.87 11.58
C SER A 184 9.75 -7.11 12.20
N GLY A 185 8.69 -7.12 11.38
CA GLY A 185 7.33 -7.48 11.83
C GLY A 185 7.16 -8.92 12.31
N LEU A 186 8.20 -9.76 12.21
CA LEU A 186 8.25 -11.12 12.76
C LEU A 186 8.97 -11.19 14.12
N SER A 187 9.42 -10.07 14.67
CA SER A 187 10.18 -10.03 15.94
C SER A 187 9.34 -10.48 17.14
N SER A 188 10.02 -10.83 18.24
CA SER A 188 9.37 -11.14 19.51
C SER A 188 8.59 -9.93 20.06
N GLU A 189 9.10 -8.72 19.82
CA GLU A 189 8.47 -7.47 20.24
C GLU A 189 7.14 -7.23 19.50
N ALA A 190 7.14 -7.40 18.18
CA ALA A 190 5.92 -7.31 17.37
C ALA A 190 4.86 -8.31 17.83
N TYR A 191 5.28 -9.54 18.17
CA TYR A 191 4.38 -10.56 18.72
C TYR A 191 3.81 -10.17 20.09
N LYS A 192 4.64 -9.68 21.01
CA LYS A 192 4.20 -9.21 22.33
C LYS A 192 3.21 -8.05 22.22
N ALA A 193 3.49 -7.10 21.34
CA ALA A 193 2.61 -5.94 21.08
C ALA A 193 1.25 -6.37 20.51
N ALA A 194 1.22 -7.34 19.60
CA ALA A 194 -0.03 -7.84 18.98
C ALA A 194 -0.83 -8.78 19.90
N LYS A 195 -0.19 -9.45 20.86
CA LYS A 195 -0.85 -10.38 21.79
C LYS A 195 -1.74 -9.68 22.82
N SER A 196 -1.56 -8.37 23.05
CA SER A 196 -2.37 -7.63 24.03
C SER A 196 -3.86 -7.60 23.61
N GLN A 197 -4.68 -8.41 24.27
CA GLN A 197 -6.12 -8.60 23.96
C GLN A 197 -6.98 -7.33 24.07
N LYS A 198 -6.45 -6.26 24.68
CA LYS A 198 -7.14 -4.98 24.83
C LYS A 198 -7.29 -4.22 23.51
N LYS A 199 -6.45 -4.53 22.51
CA LYS A 199 -6.40 -3.81 21.24
C LYS A 199 -7.17 -4.59 20.17
N LYS A 200 -8.26 -4.00 19.67
CA LYS A 200 -9.12 -4.59 18.64
C LYS A 200 -9.06 -3.77 17.35
N HIS A 201 -8.90 -4.47 16.24
CA HIS A 201 -8.99 -3.91 14.90
C HIS A 201 -10.42 -4.14 14.45
N GLY A 202 -11.19 -3.09 14.14
CA GLY A 202 -12.66 -3.15 13.95
C GLY A 202 -13.17 -4.19 12.93
N LEU A 203 -12.28 -4.81 12.15
CA LEU A 203 -12.57 -5.87 11.19
C LEU A 203 -12.62 -7.29 11.80
N GLU A 204 -12.30 -7.48 13.08
CA GLU A 204 -12.29 -8.81 13.74
C GLU A 204 -13.54 -9.67 13.46
N PRO A 205 -14.78 -9.13 13.53
CA PRO A 205 -15.98 -9.92 13.24
C PRO A 205 -16.08 -10.36 11.78
N LEU A 206 -15.54 -9.57 10.86
CA LEU A 206 -15.56 -9.83 9.41
C LEU A 206 -14.48 -10.84 9.00
N LEU A 207 -13.49 -11.11 9.86
CA LEU A 207 -12.37 -12.01 9.56
C LEU A 207 -12.64 -13.49 9.89
N SER A 208 -13.90 -13.92 9.79
CA SER A 208 -14.33 -15.31 9.99
C SER A 208 -14.61 -16.01 8.65
N GLY A 209 -14.29 -17.30 8.55
CA GLY A 209 -14.54 -18.12 7.36
C GLY A 209 -13.47 -18.00 6.26
N PRO A 210 -13.78 -18.38 5.01
CA PRO A 210 -12.91 -18.24 3.85
C PRO A 210 -13.03 -16.85 3.21
N LEU A 211 -11.90 -16.13 3.06
CA LEU A 211 -11.88 -14.73 2.61
C LEU A 211 -11.02 -14.51 1.37
N ALA A 212 -11.52 -13.62 0.52
CA ALA A 212 -10.82 -13.03 -0.59
C ALA A 212 -10.73 -11.53 -0.37
N VAL A 213 -9.61 -10.95 -0.75
CA VAL A 213 -9.31 -9.55 -0.52
C VAL A 213 -8.95 -8.90 -1.84
N LEU A 214 -9.62 -7.80 -2.16
CA LEU A 214 -9.23 -6.90 -3.24
C LEU A 214 -8.35 -5.80 -2.64
N THR A 215 -7.13 -5.66 -3.14
CA THR A 215 -6.17 -4.65 -2.70
C THR A 215 -5.98 -3.59 -3.77
N LEU A 216 -5.96 -2.33 -3.36
CA LEU A 216 -5.66 -1.17 -4.19
C LEU A 216 -4.52 -0.37 -3.53
N PRO A 217 -3.46 0.00 -4.27
CA PRO A 217 -2.30 0.71 -3.73
C PRO A 217 -2.59 2.19 -3.42
N THR A 218 -3.65 2.75 -4.01
CA THR A 218 -4.08 4.13 -3.80
C THR A 218 -5.57 4.17 -3.47
N VAL A 219 -5.99 5.15 -2.65
CA VAL A 219 -7.41 5.35 -2.33
C VAL A 219 -8.06 6.12 -3.49
N SER A 220 -8.57 5.39 -4.48
CA SER A 220 -9.27 5.96 -5.63
C SER A 220 -10.73 5.49 -5.67
N PRO A 221 -11.69 6.38 -5.35
CA PRO A 221 -13.12 6.08 -5.43
C PRO A 221 -13.58 5.59 -6.80
N GLN A 222 -12.96 6.05 -7.89
CA GLN A 222 -13.32 5.65 -9.25
C GLN A 222 -13.00 4.17 -9.54
N HIS A 223 -11.81 3.71 -9.15
CA HIS A 223 -11.44 2.29 -9.27
C HIS A 223 -12.29 1.41 -8.34
N LEU A 224 -12.62 1.93 -7.15
CA LEU A 224 -13.52 1.27 -6.20
C LEU A 224 -14.92 1.12 -6.80
N LYS A 225 -15.48 2.19 -7.39
CA LYS A 225 -16.79 2.21 -8.07
C LYS A 225 -16.86 1.17 -9.18
N ALA A 226 -15.84 1.13 -10.04
CA ALA A 226 -15.75 0.12 -11.09
C ALA A 226 -15.64 -1.30 -10.53
N ALA A 227 -14.82 -1.52 -9.50
CA ALA A 227 -14.69 -2.82 -8.85
C ALA A 227 -16.01 -3.29 -8.20
N LEU A 228 -16.74 -2.41 -7.50
CA LEU A 228 -18.03 -2.74 -6.89
C LEU A 228 -19.10 -3.02 -7.95
N SER A 229 -19.11 -2.29 -9.07
CA SER A 229 -20.07 -2.54 -10.15
C SER A 229 -19.97 -3.96 -10.74
N ILE A 230 -18.79 -4.59 -10.64
CA ILE A 230 -18.51 -5.93 -11.14
C ILE A 230 -18.69 -6.98 -10.04
N LEU A 231 -18.14 -6.73 -8.86
CA LEU A 231 -18.06 -7.73 -7.79
C LEU A 231 -19.34 -7.82 -6.97
N ALA A 232 -19.99 -6.69 -6.70
CA ALA A 232 -21.16 -6.59 -5.84
C ALA A 232 -22.10 -5.48 -6.36
N PRO A 233 -22.78 -5.71 -7.51
CA PRO A 233 -23.64 -4.72 -8.11
C PRO A 233 -24.79 -4.34 -7.18
N SER A 234 -25.06 -3.04 -7.08
CA SER A 234 -26.10 -2.46 -6.22
C SER A 234 -26.90 -1.43 -7.05
N PRO A 235 -28.05 -0.92 -6.60
CA PRO A 235 -28.76 0.14 -7.33
C PRO A 235 -27.89 1.40 -7.54
N GLU A 236 -26.99 1.69 -6.59
CA GLU A 236 -26.02 2.80 -6.68
C GLU A 236 -24.90 2.52 -7.70
N PHE A 237 -24.53 1.24 -7.87
CA PHE A 237 -23.48 0.77 -8.77
C PHE A 237 -24.04 -0.25 -9.76
N PRO A 238 -24.66 0.20 -10.86
CA PRO A 238 -25.30 -0.68 -11.81
C PRO A 238 -24.28 -1.59 -12.49
N ALA A 239 -24.68 -2.85 -12.70
CA ALA A 239 -23.85 -3.81 -13.42
C ALA A 239 -23.56 -3.33 -14.87
N PRO A 240 -22.39 -3.67 -15.42
CA PRO A 240 -22.06 -3.30 -16.79
C PRO A 240 -23.07 -3.86 -17.81
N LYS A 241 -23.49 -3.03 -18.77
CA LYS A 241 -24.49 -3.44 -19.77
C LYS A 241 -23.98 -4.62 -20.63
N ARG A 242 -24.87 -5.57 -20.92
CA ARG A 242 -24.57 -6.76 -21.74
C ARG A 242 -24.02 -6.45 -23.13
N ARG A 243 -24.45 -5.33 -23.74
CA ARG A 243 -23.96 -4.90 -25.06
C ARG A 243 -22.50 -4.46 -25.03
N THR A 244 -22.06 -3.82 -23.95
CA THR A 244 -20.69 -3.27 -23.84
C THR A 244 -19.71 -4.28 -23.27
N ASN A 245 -20.17 -5.22 -22.43
CA ASN A 245 -19.36 -6.29 -21.86
C ASN A 245 -20.12 -7.63 -21.92
N PRO A 246 -20.05 -8.38 -23.05
CA PRO A 246 -20.67 -9.69 -23.14
C PRO A 246 -19.99 -10.72 -22.22
N SER A 247 -18.67 -10.56 -21.99
CA SER A 247 -17.83 -11.44 -21.17
C SER A 247 -18.23 -11.49 -19.69
N TYR A 248 -18.86 -10.43 -19.18
CA TYR A 248 -19.40 -10.38 -17.82
C TYR A 248 -20.55 -11.37 -17.62
N TYR A 249 -21.37 -11.60 -18.65
CA TYR A 249 -22.55 -12.48 -18.58
C TYR A 249 -22.24 -13.94 -18.94
N ASP A 250 -20.97 -14.32 -18.99
CA ASP A 250 -20.57 -15.71 -19.10
C ASP A 250 -20.99 -16.49 -17.83
N ALA A 251 -21.43 -17.73 -18.02
CA ALA A 251 -21.93 -18.58 -16.92
C ALA A 251 -20.86 -18.80 -15.84
N ALA A 252 -19.59 -18.94 -16.23
CA ALA A 252 -18.50 -19.10 -15.27
C ALA A 252 -18.32 -17.85 -14.38
N VAL A 253 -18.46 -16.65 -14.95
CA VAL A 253 -18.32 -15.39 -14.19
C VAL A 253 -19.52 -15.19 -13.28
N GLN A 254 -20.73 -15.34 -13.81
CA GLN A 254 -21.97 -15.16 -13.04
C GLN A 254 -22.09 -16.13 -11.87
N ASN A 255 -21.76 -17.42 -12.09
CA ASN A 255 -21.72 -18.41 -11.01
C ASN A 255 -20.66 -18.07 -9.96
N GLY A 256 -19.53 -17.47 -10.37
CA GLY A 256 -18.50 -17.00 -9.45
C GLY A 256 -18.97 -15.80 -8.62
N LEU A 257 -19.64 -14.82 -9.24
CA LEU A 257 -20.12 -13.62 -8.58
C LEU A 257 -21.20 -13.93 -7.53
N GLN A 258 -22.10 -14.87 -7.81
CA GLN A 258 -23.10 -15.33 -6.84
C GLN A 258 -22.48 -15.96 -5.56
N LYS A 259 -21.24 -16.45 -5.65
CA LYS A 259 -20.50 -17.05 -4.54
C LYS A 259 -19.62 -16.06 -3.77
N LEU A 260 -19.49 -14.83 -4.28
CA LEU A 260 -18.73 -13.76 -3.66
C LEU A 260 -19.69 -12.84 -2.91
N MET A 261 -19.48 -12.70 -1.60
CA MET A 261 -20.26 -11.79 -0.76
C MET A 261 -19.34 -10.70 -0.24
N LEU A 262 -19.73 -9.44 -0.44
CA LEU A 262 -19.05 -8.29 0.15
C LEU A 262 -19.29 -8.28 1.66
N LEU A 263 -18.24 -8.19 2.48
CA LEU A 263 -18.37 -8.07 3.94
C LEU A 263 -18.10 -6.64 4.40
N GLY A 264 -17.04 -6.01 3.89
CA GLY A 264 -16.65 -4.67 4.29
C GLY A 264 -15.38 -4.21 3.62
N ALA A 265 -14.89 -3.05 4.03
CA ALA A 265 -13.67 -2.44 3.51
C ALA A 265 -12.79 -1.93 4.64
N ARG A 266 -11.50 -1.78 4.33
CA ARG A 266 -10.51 -1.09 5.13
C ARG A 266 -10.00 0.07 4.29
N VAL A 267 -10.15 1.28 4.79
CA VAL A 267 -9.68 2.50 4.14
C VAL A 267 -8.78 3.23 5.13
N GLU A 268 -7.49 3.35 4.79
CA GLU A 268 -6.47 4.05 5.57
C GLU A 268 -6.41 3.63 7.05
N GLY A 269 -6.58 2.32 7.30
CA GLY A 269 -6.55 1.74 8.64
C GLY A 269 -7.87 1.83 9.41
N LYS A 270 -8.91 2.45 8.85
CA LYS A 270 -10.27 2.44 9.40
C LYS A 270 -11.09 1.30 8.79
N ALA A 271 -11.86 0.64 9.63
CA ALA A 271 -12.82 -0.39 9.23
C ALA A 271 -14.12 0.26 8.77
N PHE A 272 -14.65 -0.19 7.64
CA PHE A 272 -15.92 0.24 7.08
C PHE A 272 -16.79 -0.98 6.78
N ASP A 273 -18.08 -0.87 7.06
CA ASP A 273 -19.08 -1.87 6.70
C ASP A 273 -19.41 -1.80 5.20
N MET A 274 -20.31 -2.67 4.74
CA MET A 274 -20.74 -2.70 3.33
C MET A 274 -21.27 -1.34 2.85
N GLU A 275 -22.06 -0.65 3.67
CA GLU A 275 -22.61 0.67 3.36
C GLU A 275 -21.52 1.74 3.32
N GLY A 276 -20.56 1.68 4.26
CA GLY A 276 -19.40 2.56 4.26
C GLY A 276 -18.53 2.38 3.01
N ALA A 277 -18.32 1.13 2.57
CA ALA A 277 -17.60 0.83 1.34
C ALA A 277 -18.32 1.40 0.10
N ARG A 278 -19.65 1.33 0.07
CA ARG A 278 -20.48 1.92 -0.99
C ARG A 278 -20.40 3.44 -0.98
N TRP A 279 -20.48 4.06 0.20
CA TRP A 279 -20.32 5.51 0.35
C TRP A 279 -18.96 6.00 -0.17
N VAL A 280 -17.86 5.31 0.16
CA VAL A 280 -16.53 5.69 -0.38
C VAL A 280 -16.48 5.57 -1.91
N GLY A 281 -17.20 4.60 -2.48
CA GLY A 281 -17.33 4.43 -3.94
C GLY A 281 -18.25 5.45 -4.62
N SER A 282 -19.18 6.08 -3.88
CA SER A 282 -20.08 7.08 -4.44
C SER A 282 -19.47 8.49 -4.44
N ILE A 283 -18.32 8.69 -3.78
CA ILE A 283 -17.59 9.97 -3.81
C ILE A 283 -17.14 10.27 -5.24
N GLU A 284 -17.81 11.24 -5.85
CA GLU A 284 -17.48 11.77 -7.17
C GLU A 284 -16.27 12.72 -7.11
N GLY A 285 -15.46 12.74 -8.16
CA GLY A 285 -14.26 13.61 -8.22
C GLY A 285 -13.06 13.11 -7.41
N GLY A 286 -13.17 12.00 -6.69
CA GLY A 286 -12.05 11.42 -5.94
C GLY A 286 -11.51 12.35 -4.85
N LEU A 287 -10.20 12.27 -4.60
CA LEU A 287 -9.54 13.09 -3.58
C LEU A 287 -9.52 14.58 -3.97
N GLU A 288 -9.46 14.89 -5.26
CA GLU A 288 -9.54 16.26 -5.75
C GLU A 288 -10.95 16.85 -5.57
N GLY A 289 -12.00 16.05 -5.75
CA GLY A 289 -13.37 16.43 -5.43
C GLY A 289 -13.55 16.81 -3.96
N LEU A 290 -13.01 15.99 -3.05
CA LEU A 290 -13.04 16.29 -1.60
C LEU A 290 -12.23 17.53 -1.23
N ARG A 291 -11.05 17.71 -1.84
CA ARG A 291 -10.26 18.94 -1.69
C ARG A 291 -11.04 20.15 -2.20
N GLY A 292 -11.70 20.03 -3.35
CA GLY A 292 -12.57 21.06 -3.92
C GLY A 292 -13.75 21.39 -3.02
N GLN A 293 -14.42 20.39 -2.44
CA GLN A 293 -15.49 20.60 -1.45
C GLN A 293 -14.97 21.33 -0.20
N LEU A 294 -13.76 21.01 0.26
CA LEU A 294 -13.15 21.69 1.40
C LEU A 294 -12.80 23.14 1.05
N VAL A 295 -12.26 23.39 -0.14
CA VAL A 295 -12.01 24.74 -0.65
C VAL A 295 -13.32 25.52 -0.80
N ALA A 296 -14.37 24.89 -1.33
CA ALA A 296 -15.70 25.51 -1.49
C ALA A 296 -16.36 25.82 -0.13
N MET A 297 -16.24 24.94 0.86
CA MET A 297 -16.69 25.23 2.23
C MET A 297 -15.91 26.42 2.80
N LEU A 298 -14.59 26.44 2.64
CA LEU A 298 -13.73 27.52 3.13
C LEU A 298 -14.05 28.87 2.44
N GLN A 299 -14.27 28.86 1.12
CA GLN A 299 -14.73 30.01 0.35
C GLN A 299 -16.14 30.44 0.76
N GLY A 300 -17.03 29.49 1.04
CA GLY A 300 -18.39 29.74 1.54
C GLY A 300 -18.39 30.47 2.88
N PHE A 301 -17.50 30.12 3.81
CA PHE A 301 -17.34 30.86 5.07
C PHE A 301 -16.85 32.30 4.84
N GLY A 302 -15.88 32.51 3.93
CA GLY A 302 -15.39 33.86 3.59
C GLY A 302 -16.46 34.72 2.88
N ALA A 303 -17.20 34.11 1.96
CA ALA A 303 -18.33 34.75 1.28
C ALA A 303 -19.47 35.07 2.25
N GLY A 304 -19.72 34.21 3.24
CA GLY A 304 -20.71 34.44 4.29
C GLY A 304 -20.43 35.70 5.13
N ILE A 305 -19.17 35.90 5.54
CA ILE A 305 -18.77 37.08 6.32
C ILE A 305 -18.90 38.35 5.48
N THR A 306 -18.44 38.30 4.22
CA THR A 306 -18.53 39.45 3.31
C THR A 306 -19.98 39.78 2.98
N SER A 307 -20.81 38.76 2.75
CA SER A 307 -22.25 38.90 2.54
C SER A 307 -22.91 39.55 3.75
N ALA A 308 -22.63 39.09 4.97
CA ALA A 308 -23.16 39.67 6.20
C ALA A 308 -22.75 41.14 6.39
N LEU A 309 -21.50 41.50 6.08
CA LEU A 309 -21.04 42.88 6.18
C LEU A 309 -21.63 43.77 5.06
N SER A 310 -21.75 43.24 3.85
CA SER A 310 -22.38 43.96 2.72
C SER A 310 -23.89 44.07 2.88
N ALA A 311 -24.54 43.21 3.66
CA ALA A 311 -26.00 43.15 3.80
C ALA A 311 -26.60 44.47 4.27
N ALA A 312 -25.94 45.16 5.21
CA ALA A 312 -26.40 46.46 5.67
C ALA A 312 -26.35 47.51 4.54
N SER A 313 -25.30 47.49 3.72
CA SER A 313 -25.12 48.43 2.60
C SER A 313 -26.09 48.13 1.45
N THR A 314 -26.32 46.87 1.11
CA THR A 314 -27.27 46.47 0.06
C THR A 314 -28.70 46.73 0.49
N ASN A 315 -29.05 46.50 1.76
CA ASN A 315 -30.38 46.80 2.26
C ASN A 315 -30.67 48.31 2.21
N LEU A 316 -29.71 49.16 2.58
CA LEU A 316 -29.87 50.61 2.43
C LEU A 316 -30.01 51.02 0.96
N TYR A 317 -29.15 50.49 0.09
CA TYR A 317 -29.23 50.73 -1.35
C TYR A 317 -30.61 50.33 -1.92
N LEU A 318 -31.10 49.13 -1.60
CA LEU A 318 -32.41 48.64 -2.04
C LEU A 318 -33.56 49.50 -1.52
N THR A 319 -33.49 49.99 -0.28
CA THR A 319 -34.52 50.92 0.24
C THR A 319 -34.50 52.28 -0.45
N MET A 320 -33.33 52.82 -0.78
CA MET A 320 -33.19 54.08 -1.50
C MET A 320 -33.67 53.95 -2.96
N GLU A 321 -33.29 52.86 -3.61
CA GLU A 321 -33.72 52.54 -4.97
C GLU A 321 -35.24 52.33 -5.03
N SER A 322 -35.81 51.58 -4.07
CA SER A 322 -37.26 51.41 -3.96
C SER A 322 -38.01 52.74 -3.79
N ARG A 323 -37.49 53.68 -3.00
CA ARG A 323 -38.08 55.03 -2.90
C ARG A 323 -37.94 55.82 -4.19
N LYS A 324 -36.81 55.70 -4.88
CA LYS A 324 -36.59 56.37 -6.17
C LYS A 324 -37.58 55.86 -7.22
N THR A 325 -37.78 54.55 -7.34
CA THR A 325 -38.72 53.97 -8.31
C THR A 325 -40.18 54.35 -8.00
N MET A 326 -40.57 54.41 -6.71
CA MET A 326 -41.92 54.87 -6.34
C MET A 326 -42.17 56.31 -6.81
N LEU A 327 -41.18 57.20 -6.64
CA LEU A 327 -41.30 58.60 -7.09
C LEU A 327 -41.27 58.73 -8.62
N GLU A 328 -40.52 57.89 -9.31
CA GLU A 328 -40.51 57.84 -10.79
C GLU A 328 -41.81 57.27 -11.37
N GLU A 329 -42.49 56.36 -10.67
CA GLU A 329 -43.81 55.84 -11.03
C GLU A 329 -44.93 56.83 -10.72
N GLU A 330 -44.88 57.52 -9.58
CA GLU A 330 -45.82 58.60 -9.22
C GLU A 330 -45.66 59.82 -10.15
N GLY A 331 -44.45 60.05 -10.65
CA GLY A 331 -44.14 61.13 -11.60
C GLY A 331 -44.47 60.82 -13.06
N LYS A 332 -44.84 59.58 -13.42
CA LYS A 332 -45.29 59.23 -14.77
C LYS A 332 -46.78 59.56 -14.92
N PRO A 333 -47.16 60.55 -15.76
CA PRO A 333 -48.56 60.86 -15.99
C PRO A 333 -49.27 59.65 -16.61
N LYS A 334 -50.45 59.31 -16.10
CA LYS A 334 -51.38 58.39 -16.75
C LYS A 334 -51.82 59.00 -18.08
N THR A 335 -51.11 58.71 -19.17
CA THR A 335 -51.70 58.80 -20.52
C THR A 335 -52.78 57.74 -20.58
N GLY A 336 -54.03 58.19 -20.41
CA GLY A 336 -55.20 57.34 -20.56
C GLY A 336 -55.38 56.94 -22.01
N ASP A 337 -55.64 55.65 -22.23
CA ASP A 337 -56.38 55.19 -23.38
C ASP A 337 -57.85 55.08 -22.94
N SER A 338 -58.67 55.95 -23.56
CA SER A 338 -60.11 55.79 -23.76
C SER A 338 -60.33 55.41 -25.22
#